data_AF-A0A530M6U6-F1
#
_entry.id   AF-A0A530M6U6-F1
#
_cell.length_a   1.000
_cell.length_b   1.000
_cell.length_c   1.000
_cell.angle_alpha   90.00
_cell.angle_beta   90.00
_cell.angle_gamma   90.00
#
_symmetry.space_group_name_H-M   'P 1'
#
loop_
_entity.id
_entity.type
_entity.pdbx_description
1 polymer ?
#
loop_
_entity_poly.entity_id
_entity_poly.type
_entity_poly.pdbx_seq_one_letter_code
_entity_poly.pdbx_strand_id
1 'polypeptide(L)'
;MQIGSHMEPVSNQEGIPTSAVNSKEPIPAAAPVEVTDPLAITIQKDLRRSLMAGDVHLRSGLIHVDIGRDSIPRAANLIASLKAAVAERFWSVAIDAKGGVAIDGEKVELQLSEGYALSPHTPTAAEIRDFRSYGRSIPEHDHIRSGLLQLSITNATYLGVRQKWADGKRQRIEDVITSFLEGIERAAAALKQRRIEREERERQWAEEQRRREEQERLEAIDRVRGALFKEQASAHQQARQLQAYIEAVKSRLITGSEQEAEIQEWITWAEDYVRRKDPLNRGLPVLLSDENALRLRWQFPDR
;
A
#
# COMPACT_ATOMS: atom_id res chain seq x y z
N MET A 1 -11.02 34.53 24.23
CA MET A 1 -11.08 33.35 25.13
C MET A 1 -11.43 32.15 24.28
N GLN A 2 -10.45 31.32 23.96
CA GLN A 2 -10.63 30.13 23.14
C GLN A 2 -9.75 29.04 23.78
N ILE A 3 -10.40 28.00 24.28
CA ILE A 3 -9.80 26.80 24.88
C ILE A 3 -10.07 25.68 23.86
N GLY A 4 -9.02 25.10 23.27
CA GLY A 4 -8.60 23.70 23.47
C GLY A 4 -9.50 22.72 22.71
N SER A 5 -9.06 21.80 21.86
CA SER A 5 -7.83 21.00 21.90
C SER A 5 -7.61 20.34 20.53
N HIS A 6 -6.45 20.58 19.91
CA HIS A 6 -5.96 19.83 18.75
C HIS A 6 -5.08 18.70 19.31
N MET A 7 -5.43 17.44 19.06
CA MET A 7 -4.60 16.28 19.39
C MET A 7 -3.62 16.04 18.23
N GLU A 8 -2.34 16.32 18.46
CA GLU A 8 -1.24 15.90 17.59
C GLU A 8 -0.76 14.48 17.97
N PRO A 9 -0.25 13.70 17.00
CA PRO A 9 0.15 12.31 17.22
C PRO A 9 1.49 12.22 17.98
N VAL A 10 1.54 11.31 18.96
CA VAL A 10 2.73 11.00 19.76
C VAL A 10 3.81 10.36 18.87
N SER A 11 4.78 11.17 18.49
CA SER A 11 6.03 10.73 17.86
C SER A 11 6.99 10.27 18.97
N ASN A 12 7.10 8.96 19.19
CA ASN A 12 8.09 8.38 20.11
C ASN A 12 9.48 8.39 19.45
N GLN A 13 10.11 9.57 19.44
CA GLN A 13 11.55 9.71 19.27
C GLN A 13 12.19 9.89 20.65
N GLU A 14 12.46 8.79 21.35
CA GLU A 14 13.45 8.84 22.43
C GLU A 14 14.83 8.63 21.82
N GLY A 15 15.53 9.75 21.66
CA GLY A 15 16.93 9.80 21.33
C GLY A 15 17.76 9.09 22.41
N ILE A 16 18.71 8.28 21.94
CA ILE A 16 19.73 7.64 22.78
C ILE A 16 20.54 8.75 23.47
N PRO A 17 20.61 8.82 24.81
CA PRO A 17 21.49 9.78 25.47
C PRO A 17 22.93 9.29 25.37
N THR A 18 23.75 10.05 24.65
CA THR A 18 25.21 9.98 24.67
C THR A 18 25.69 10.42 26.05
N SER A 19 25.84 9.47 26.98
CA SER A 19 26.58 9.71 28.22
C SER A 19 27.60 8.61 28.44
N ALA A 20 28.85 9.04 28.57
CA ALA A 20 30.01 8.22 28.80
C ALA A 20 29.90 7.51 30.16
N VAL A 21 29.88 6.19 30.15
CA VAL A 21 30.24 5.37 31.31
C VAL A 21 31.35 4.43 30.87
N ASN A 22 32.56 4.83 31.27
CA ASN A 22 33.79 4.10 31.14
C ASN A 22 33.82 2.98 32.20
N SER A 23 33.16 1.85 31.92
CA SER A 23 33.30 0.61 32.70
C SER A 23 33.92 -0.46 31.80
N LYS A 24 35.21 -0.68 32.02
CA LYS A 24 36.12 -1.54 31.27
C LYS A 24 35.96 -3.01 31.66
N GLU A 25 34.74 -3.53 31.67
CA GLU A 25 34.53 -4.98 31.76
C GLU A 25 34.52 -5.55 30.34
N PRO A 26 35.42 -6.51 30.02
CA PRO A 26 35.47 -7.10 28.69
C PRO A 26 34.17 -7.87 28.43
N ILE A 27 33.65 -7.72 27.21
CA ILE A 27 32.63 -8.62 26.66
C ILE A 27 33.20 -10.03 26.82
N PRO A 28 32.51 -10.97 27.49
CA PRO A 28 33.03 -12.33 27.58
C PRO A 28 33.15 -12.87 26.15
N ALA A 29 34.39 -13.16 25.75
CA ALA A 29 34.68 -13.83 24.49
C ALA A 29 33.79 -15.06 24.39
N ALA A 30 33.13 -15.26 23.24
CA ALA A 30 32.34 -16.44 23.02
C ALA A 30 33.24 -17.66 23.27
N ALA A 31 32.93 -18.43 24.31
CA ALA A 31 33.64 -19.68 24.59
C ALA A 31 33.59 -20.56 23.33
N PRO A 32 34.61 -21.39 23.07
CA PRO A 32 34.58 -22.30 21.93
C PRO A 32 33.30 -23.16 21.99
N VAL A 33 32.42 -22.97 21.01
CA VAL A 33 31.13 -23.65 20.94
C VAL A 33 31.36 -24.99 20.26
N GLU A 34 31.35 -26.07 21.05
CA GLU A 34 31.32 -27.43 20.52
C GLU A 34 29.93 -27.73 19.93
N VAL A 35 29.92 -28.34 18.73
CA VAL A 35 28.70 -28.77 18.04
C VAL A 35 28.65 -30.29 18.13
N THR A 36 27.86 -30.80 19.06
CA THR A 36 27.79 -32.24 19.38
C THR A 36 26.51 -32.92 18.88
N ASP A 37 25.42 -32.17 18.70
CA ASP A 37 24.15 -32.67 18.16
C ASP A 37 24.26 -33.05 16.67
N PRO A 38 23.89 -34.28 16.26
CA PRO A 38 23.89 -34.71 14.84
C PRO A 38 23.14 -33.75 13.89
N LEU A 39 22.03 -33.15 14.33
CA LEU A 39 21.30 -32.19 13.52
C LEU A 39 22.09 -30.89 13.36
N ALA A 40 22.63 -30.36 14.47
CA ALA A 40 23.50 -29.19 14.45
C ALA A 40 24.77 -29.41 13.59
N ILE A 41 25.39 -30.60 13.62
CA ILE A 41 26.54 -30.95 12.76
C ILE A 41 26.16 -30.85 11.28
N THR A 42 24.98 -31.35 10.91
CA THR A 42 24.49 -31.29 9.53
C THR A 42 24.26 -29.86 9.09
N ILE A 43 23.57 -29.06 9.93
CA ILE A 43 23.33 -27.62 9.67
C ILE A 43 24.66 -26.88 9.55
N GLN A 44 25.63 -27.16 10.42
CA GLN A 44 26.95 -26.53 10.37
C GLN A 44 27.67 -26.82 9.05
N LYS A 45 27.60 -28.06 8.54
CA LYS A 45 28.15 -28.43 7.22
C LYS A 45 27.47 -27.67 6.10
N ASP A 46 26.15 -27.54 6.13
CA ASP A 46 25.40 -26.80 5.11
C ASP A 46 25.72 -25.30 5.14
N LEU A 47 25.77 -24.68 6.32
CA LEU A 47 26.18 -23.28 6.48
C LEU A 47 27.60 -23.04 5.94
N ARG A 48 28.54 -23.96 6.20
CA ARG A 48 29.92 -23.87 5.66
C ARG A 48 29.96 -23.95 4.13
N ARG A 49 29.09 -24.77 3.52
CA ARG A 49 28.99 -24.88 2.04
C ARG A 49 28.43 -23.61 1.41
N SER A 50 27.63 -22.84 2.15
CA SER A 50 27.03 -21.58 1.71
C SER A 50 27.89 -20.34 1.97
N LEU A 51 29.12 -20.52 2.46
CA LEU A 51 30.06 -19.43 2.72
C LEU A 51 30.54 -18.79 1.41
N MET A 52 30.34 -17.48 1.28
CA MET A 52 30.79 -16.67 0.14
C MET A 52 31.49 -15.42 0.67
N ALA A 53 32.73 -15.19 0.24
CA ALA A 53 33.54 -14.03 0.66
C ALA A 53 33.65 -13.82 2.19
N GLY A 54 33.55 -14.89 2.98
CA GLY A 54 33.66 -14.83 4.45
C GLY A 54 32.32 -14.78 5.20
N ASP A 55 31.20 -14.64 4.49
CA ASP A 55 29.86 -14.54 5.04
C ASP A 55 28.93 -15.65 4.54
N VAL A 56 27.90 -15.97 5.32
CA VAL A 56 26.82 -16.88 4.94
C VAL A 56 25.55 -16.07 4.74
N HIS A 57 24.98 -16.19 3.54
CA HIS A 57 23.68 -15.60 3.19
C HIS A 57 22.72 -16.68 2.70
N LEU A 58 21.83 -17.15 3.59
CA LEU A 58 20.78 -18.11 3.25
C LEU A 58 19.41 -17.46 3.32
N ARG A 59 18.64 -17.61 2.24
CA ARG A 59 17.29 -17.05 2.13
C ARG A 59 16.20 -18.12 2.01
N SER A 60 16.43 -19.36 2.44
CA SER A 60 15.42 -20.42 2.32
C SER A 60 15.42 -21.34 3.54
N GLY A 61 14.29 -22.02 3.78
CA GLY A 61 14.11 -22.96 4.88
C GLY A 61 13.49 -22.32 6.13
N LEU A 62 13.80 -22.86 7.32
CA LEU A 62 13.20 -22.40 8.57
C LEU A 62 13.47 -20.92 8.87
N ILE A 63 14.66 -20.43 8.55
CA ILE A 63 15.13 -19.12 8.99
C ILE A 63 16.14 -18.57 7.99
N HIS A 64 16.02 -17.29 7.67
CA HIS A 64 17.03 -16.57 6.89
C HIS A 64 18.30 -16.40 7.73
N VAL A 65 19.47 -16.64 7.15
CA VAL A 65 20.74 -16.55 7.88
C VAL A 65 21.64 -15.55 7.20
N ASP A 66 22.15 -14.58 7.96
CA ASP A 66 23.10 -13.55 7.53
C ASP A 66 24.18 -13.37 8.61
N ILE A 67 25.22 -14.17 8.56
CA ILE A 67 26.25 -14.26 9.61
C ILE A 67 27.65 -14.37 9.01
N GLY A 68 28.67 -14.03 9.81
CA GLY A 68 30.07 -14.28 9.48
C GLY A 68 30.49 -15.72 9.71
N ARG A 69 31.62 -16.11 9.11
CA ARG A 69 32.22 -17.46 9.22
C ARG A 69 32.35 -17.96 10.66
N ASP A 70 32.77 -17.10 11.58
CA ASP A 70 33.11 -17.48 12.96
C ASP A 70 31.86 -17.78 13.80
N SER A 71 30.71 -17.26 13.39
CA SER A 71 29.42 -17.51 14.04
C SER A 71 28.75 -18.82 13.61
N ILE A 72 29.27 -19.50 12.58
CA ILE A 72 28.66 -20.73 12.04
C ILE A 72 28.39 -21.82 13.09
N PRO A 73 29.32 -22.18 14.00
CA PRO A 73 29.06 -23.22 15.00
C PRO A 73 27.90 -22.86 15.93
N ARG A 74 27.85 -21.61 16.39
CA ARG A 74 26.82 -21.11 17.29
C ARG A 74 25.46 -21.00 16.62
N ALA A 75 25.44 -20.47 15.40
CA ALA A 75 24.24 -20.42 14.57
C ALA A 75 23.68 -21.83 14.29
N ALA A 76 24.53 -22.82 14.05
CA ALA A 76 24.08 -24.20 13.83
C ALA A 76 23.34 -24.77 15.06
N ASN A 77 23.88 -24.59 16.27
CA ASN A 77 23.23 -25.01 17.51
C ASN A 77 21.90 -24.28 17.75
N LEU A 78 21.86 -22.97 17.49
CA LEU A 78 20.63 -22.17 17.59
C LEU A 78 19.55 -22.66 16.62
N ILE A 79 19.90 -22.89 15.35
CA ILE A 79 18.95 -23.35 14.33
C ILE A 79 18.48 -24.77 14.64
N ALA A 80 19.34 -25.65 15.15
CA ALA A 80 18.95 -27.00 15.59
C ALA A 80 17.93 -26.93 16.74
N SER A 81 18.21 -26.10 17.75
CA SER A 81 17.30 -25.88 18.89
C SER A 81 15.96 -25.29 18.44
N LEU A 82 15.97 -24.34 17.51
CA LEU A 82 14.75 -23.80 16.92
C LEU A 82 13.97 -24.85 16.13
N LYS A 83 14.63 -25.68 15.32
CA LYS A 83 13.97 -26.77 14.59
C LYS A 83 13.27 -27.75 15.54
N ALA A 84 13.92 -28.14 16.63
CA ALA A 84 13.33 -29.00 17.64
C ALA A 84 12.10 -28.34 18.28
N ALA A 85 12.24 -27.10 18.73
CA ALA A 85 11.16 -26.35 19.38
C ALA A 85 9.95 -26.10 18.45
N VAL A 86 10.18 -25.90 17.16
CA VAL A 86 9.15 -25.76 16.12
C VAL A 86 8.41 -27.09 15.90
N ALA A 87 9.15 -28.19 15.85
CA ALA A 87 8.57 -29.53 15.70
C ALA A 87 7.71 -29.93 16.91
N GLU A 88 8.14 -29.63 18.14
CA GLU A 88 7.38 -29.86 19.37
C GLU A 88 6.04 -29.09 19.42
N ARG A 89 5.96 -27.94 18.74
CA ARG A 89 4.76 -27.10 18.67
C ARG A 89 3.88 -27.41 17.47
N PHE A 90 4.22 -28.42 16.67
CA PHE A 90 3.54 -28.80 15.44
C PHE A 90 3.41 -27.65 14.42
N TRP A 91 4.34 -26.70 14.45
CA TRP A 91 4.39 -25.62 13.46
C TRP A 91 5.02 -26.13 12.17
N SER A 92 4.48 -25.70 11.04
CA SER A 92 5.03 -26.06 9.74
C SER A 92 6.12 -25.07 9.31
N VAL A 93 7.15 -25.57 8.63
CA VAL A 93 8.18 -24.73 8.03
C VAL A 93 7.65 -24.17 6.70
N ALA A 94 7.74 -22.86 6.51
CA ALA A 94 7.36 -22.23 5.26
C ALA A 94 8.31 -22.69 4.13
N ILE A 95 7.73 -23.18 3.02
CA ILE A 95 8.49 -23.76 1.89
C ILE A 95 8.98 -22.67 0.92
N ASP A 96 8.67 -21.39 1.16
CA ASP A 96 9.00 -20.30 0.26
C ASP A 96 10.41 -19.69 0.45
N ALA A 97 10.82 -18.83 -0.49
CA ALA A 97 12.11 -18.16 -0.53
C ALA A 97 12.30 -17.06 0.53
N LYS A 98 11.39 -16.92 1.49
CA LYS A 98 11.50 -15.95 2.59
C LYS A 98 11.65 -16.61 3.96
N GLY A 99 11.58 -17.95 3.98
CA GLY A 99 11.71 -18.75 5.18
C GLY A 99 10.71 -18.39 6.28
N GLY A 100 10.80 -19.11 7.39
CA GLY A 100 9.95 -18.89 8.55
C GLY A 100 9.05 -20.08 8.88
N VAL A 101 8.07 -19.82 9.72
CA VAL A 101 7.11 -20.82 10.23
C VAL A 101 5.69 -20.39 9.95
N ALA A 102 4.78 -21.35 9.75
CA ALA A 102 3.36 -21.08 9.64
C ALA A 102 2.61 -21.60 10.86
N ILE A 103 1.80 -20.72 11.46
CA ILE A 103 0.95 -20.96 12.63
C ILE A 103 -0.47 -20.55 12.23
N ASP A 104 -1.44 -21.46 12.31
CA ASP A 104 -2.85 -21.20 11.91
C ASP A 104 -3.02 -20.62 10.49
N GLY A 105 -2.13 -20.96 9.57
CA GLY A 105 -2.12 -20.41 8.21
C GLY A 105 -1.47 -19.03 8.09
N GLU A 106 -1.03 -18.43 9.19
CA GLU A 106 -0.26 -17.19 9.19
C GLU A 106 1.24 -17.49 9.16
N LYS A 107 1.93 -16.88 8.21
CA LYS A 107 3.37 -17.04 8.05
C LYS A 107 4.11 -15.99 8.87
N VAL A 108 5.03 -16.43 9.72
CA VAL A 108 5.97 -15.58 10.47
C VAL A 108 7.36 -15.74 9.88
N GLU A 109 7.90 -14.68 9.29
CA GLU A 109 9.23 -14.68 8.66
C GLU A 109 10.31 -14.49 9.70
N LEU A 110 11.26 -15.42 9.76
CA LEU A 110 12.33 -15.44 10.76
C LEU A 110 13.69 -15.15 10.11
N GLN A 111 14.53 -14.41 10.82
CA GLN A 111 15.89 -14.12 10.42
C GLN A 111 16.86 -14.27 11.61
N LEU A 112 18.01 -14.88 11.36
CA LEU A 112 19.19 -14.91 12.19
C LEU A 112 20.26 -14.05 11.51
N SER A 113 20.62 -12.94 12.14
CA SER A 113 21.61 -12.00 11.62
C SER A 113 22.74 -11.76 12.62
N GLU A 114 23.92 -11.44 12.12
CA GLU A 114 25.04 -10.97 12.91
C GLU A 114 25.30 -9.48 12.69
N GLY A 115 25.47 -8.74 13.78
CA GLY A 115 25.82 -7.32 13.72
C GLY A 115 27.23 -7.06 13.22
N TYR A 116 27.50 -5.81 12.83
CA TYR A 116 28.83 -5.35 12.45
C TYR A 116 29.47 -4.51 13.55
N ALA A 117 30.78 -4.67 13.70
CA ALA A 117 31.66 -3.79 14.45
C ALA A 117 32.50 -2.97 13.45
N LEU A 118 32.81 -1.73 13.82
CA LEU A 118 33.72 -0.88 13.04
C LEU A 118 35.16 -1.13 13.49
N SER A 119 36.05 -1.33 12.54
CA SER A 119 37.50 -1.36 12.74
C SER A 119 38.16 -0.25 11.92
N PRO A 120 39.23 0.40 12.38
CA PRO A 120 39.97 1.36 11.57
C PRO A 120 40.39 0.75 10.23
N HIS A 121 40.09 1.43 9.12
CA HIS A 121 40.42 0.96 7.77
C HIS A 121 41.89 1.24 7.46
N THR A 122 42.56 0.26 6.84
CA THR A 122 43.91 0.46 6.29
C THR A 122 43.81 0.59 4.77
N PRO A 123 44.05 1.79 4.21
CA PRO A 123 43.89 2.03 2.77
C PRO A 123 44.74 1.10 1.91
N THR A 124 44.12 0.47 0.92
CA THR A 124 44.83 -0.36 -0.06
C THR A 124 45.57 0.52 -1.09
N ALA A 125 46.60 -0.03 -1.72
CA ALA A 125 47.34 0.67 -2.78
C ALA A 125 46.45 1.07 -3.97
N ALA A 126 45.36 0.34 -4.21
CA ALA A 126 44.37 0.67 -5.23
C ALA A 126 43.50 1.87 -4.82
N GLU A 127 43.01 1.90 -3.58
CA GLU A 127 42.22 3.03 -3.06
C GLU A 127 43.04 4.32 -2.97
N ILE A 128 44.32 4.23 -2.59
CA ILE A 128 45.24 5.37 -2.61
C ILE A 128 45.42 5.90 -4.03
N ARG A 129 45.51 5.01 -5.03
CA ARG A 129 45.62 5.40 -6.44
C ARG A 129 44.33 6.08 -6.92
N ASP A 130 43.18 5.48 -6.63
CA ASP A 130 41.88 5.99 -7.09
C ASP A 130 41.51 7.31 -6.41
N PHE A 131 41.86 7.49 -5.13
CA PHE A 131 41.74 8.77 -4.45
C PHE A 131 42.59 9.84 -5.15
N ARG A 132 43.84 9.53 -5.52
CA ARG A 132 44.74 10.47 -6.22
C ARG A 132 44.28 10.77 -7.66
N SER A 133 43.77 9.79 -8.38
CA SER A 133 43.38 9.93 -9.79
C SER A 133 41.99 10.51 -9.99
N TYR A 134 41.04 10.17 -9.10
CA TYR A 134 39.62 10.46 -9.30
C TYR A 134 38.94 11.12 -8.08
N GLY A 135 39.68 11.38 -6.99
CA GLY A 135 39.11 11.97 -5.78
C GLY A 135 38.15 11.05 -5.02
N ARG A 136 38.16 9.74 -5.26
CA ARG A 136 37.28 8.79 -4.57
C ARG A 136 37.68 8.67 -3.10
N SER A 137 36.77 9.06 -2.20
CA SER A 137 36.98 8.99 -0.76
C SER A 137 37.39 7.59 -0.32
N ILE A 138 38.44 7.52 0.50
CA ILE A 138 38.87 6.28 1.15
C ILE A 138 38.03 6.10 2.42
N PRO A 139 37.44 4.92 2.66
CA PRO A 139 36.70 4.66 3.89
C PRO A 139 37.58 4.85 5.14
N GLU A 140 37.03 5.39 6.22
CA GLU A 140 37.75 5.50 7.50
C GLU A 140 37.70 4.20 8.31
N HIS A 141 36.68 3.36 8.08
CA HIS A 141 36.41 2.16 8.86
C HIS A 141 36.01 0.98 7.98
N ASP A 142 36.52 -0.20 8.35
CA ASP A 142 36.08 -1.50 7.86
C ASP A 142 34.93 -2.03 8.72
N HIS A 143 33.93 -2.62 8.07
CA HIS A 143 32.83 -3.30 8.74
C HIS A 143 33.17 -4.78 8.92
N ILE A 144 33.39 -5.19 10.17
CA ILE A 144 33.74 -6.57 10.51
C ILE A 144 32.57 -7.20 11.26
N ARG A 145 32.30 -8.49 11.00
CA ARG A 145 31.30 -9.28 11.71
C ARG A 145 31.66 -9.36 13.21
N SER A 146 30.70 -8.98 14.07
CA SER A 146 30.94 -8.69 15.50
C SER A 146 30.91 -9.90 16.44
N GLY A 147 30.46 -11.05 15.96
CA GLY A 147 30.09 -12.24 16.75
C GLY A 147 28.77 -12.13 17.50
N LEU A 148 28.10 -10.96 17.45
CA LEU A 148 26.84 -10.70 18.15
C LEU A 148 25.66 -11.10 17.26
N LEU A 149 24.96 -12.16 17.66
CA LEU A 149 23.83 -12.73 16.95
C LEU A 149 22.51 -12.08 17.37
N GLN A 150 21.57 -12.03 16.42
CA GLN A 150 20.22 -11.52 16.60
C GLN A 150 19.22 -12.38 15.85
N LEU A 151 18.16 -12.79 16.54
CA LEU A 151 16.93 -13.31 15.95
C LEU A 151 15.95 -12.17 15.73
N SER A 152 15.29 -12.18 14.58
CA SER A 152 14.24 -11.24 14.28
C SER A 152 13.06 -11.84 13.53
N ILE A 153 11.90 -11.25 13.77
CA ILE A 153 10.71 -11.40 12.94
C ILE A 153 10.69 -10.23 11.96
N THR A 154 10.55 -10.49 10.66
CA THR A 154 10.73 -9.45 9.62
C THR A 154 9.42 -8.90 9.06
N ASN A 155 8.33 -9.65 9.17
CA ASN A 155 7.04 -9.30 8.57
C ASN A 155 5.99 -8.78 9.57
N ALA A 156 6.36 -8.55 10.83
CA ALA A 156 5.45 -8.09 11.89
C ALA A 156 5.82 -6.72 12.50
N THR A 157 6.80 -5.99 11.93
CA THR A 157 7.32 -4.73 12.49
C THR A 157 6.28 -3.64 12.73
N TYR A 158 5.22 -3.61 11.92
CA TYR A 158 4.15 -2.61 11.98
C TYR A 158 2.98 -3.02 12.90
N LEU A 159 3.11 -4.13 13.62
CA LEU A 159 2.03 -4.72 14.42
C LEU A 159 2.17 -4.47 15.93
N GLY A 160 3.14 -3.65 16.36
CA GLY A 160 3.35 -3.32 17.78
C GLY A 160 3.83 -4.50 18.64
N VAL A 161 4.21 -5.64 18.03
CA VAL A 161 4.78 -6.79 18.73
C VAL A 161 6.30 -6.75 18.71
N ARG A 162 6.95 -7.35 19.71
CA ARG A 162 8.42 -7.43 19.78
C ARG A 162 8.96 -8.16 18.55
N GLN A 163 9.97 -7.58 17.91
CA GLN A 163 10.56 -8.13 16.68
C GLN A 163 11.96 -8.69 16.83
N LYS A 164 12.72 -8.30 17.87
CA LYS A 164 14.16 -8.57 17.95
C LYS A 164 14.60 -9.12 19.30
N TRP A 165 15.48 -10.11 19.23
CA TRP A 165 16.16 -10.75 20.34
C TRP A 165 17.63 -10.87 19.96
N ALA A 166 18.50 -10.11 20.63
CA ALA A 166 19.90 -10.02 20.29
C ALA A 166 20.78 -10.37 21.49
N ASP A 167 22.02 -10.73 21.20
CA ASP A 167 23.08 -10.69 22.19
C ASP A 167 23.20 -9.30 22.80
N GLY A 168 23.38 -9.28 24.11
CA GLY A 168 23.65 -8.06 24.86
C GLY A 168 24.90 -8.22 25.71
N LYS A 169 25.16 -7.19 26.51
CA LYS A 169 26.26 -7.19 27.48
C LYS A 169 26.11 -8.30 28.54
N ARG A 170 24.87 -8.66 28.88
CA ARG A 170 24.53 -9.60 29.97
C ARG A 170 23.67 -10.80 29.53
N GLN A 171 23.26 -10.83 28.27
CA GLN A 171 22.31 -11.81 27.76
C GLN A 171 22.89 -12.42 26.48
N ARG A 172 22.68 -13.72 26.30
CA ARG A 172 22.92 -14.40 25.03
C ARG A 172 21.60 -14.76 24.37
N ILE A 173 21.61 -14.84 23.04
CA ILE A 173 20.43 -15.24 22.25
C ILE A 173 19.91 -16.64 22.65
N GLU A 174 20.81 -17.56 23.01
CA GLU A 174 20.47 -18.91 23.49
C GLU A 174 19.55 -18.87 24.71
N ASP A 175 19.78 -17.93 25.62
CA ASP A 175 19.03 -17.81 26.89
C ASP A 175 17.59 -17.31 26.68
N VAL A 176 17.29 -16.73 25.50
CA VAL A 176 15.99 -16.11 25.20
C VAL A 176 15.23 -16.79 24.07
N ILE A 177 15.61 -18.02 23.70
CA ILE A 177 14.90 -18.81 22.70
C ILE A 177 13.42 -18.97 23.08
N THR A 178 13.11 -19.25 24.34
CA THR A 178 11.71 -19.36 24.81
C THR A 178 10.94 -18.06 24.58
N SER A 179 11.53 -16.91 24.93
CA SER A 179 10.91 -15.61 24.69
C SER A 179 10.74 -15.31 23.20
N PHE A 180 11.67 -15.77 22.35
CA PHE A 180 11.54 -15.65 20.90
C PHE A 180 10.37 -16.48 20.37
N LEU A 181 10.21 -17.72 20.83
CA LEU A 181 9.10 -18.60 20.44
C LEU A 181 7.73 -17.99 20.81
N GLU A 182 7.59 -17.42 22.01
CA GLU A 182 6.39 -16.65 22.37
C GLU A 182 6.20 -15.42 21.47
N GLY A 183 7.31 -14.81 21.04
CA GLY A 183 7.30 -13.71 20.07
C GLY A 183 6.72 -14.11 18.72
N ILE A 184 7.04 -15.31 18.24
CA ILE A 184 6.50 -15.88 17.01
C ILE A 184 4.98 -16.08 17.15
N GLU A 185 4.50 -16.64 18.26
CA GLU A 185 3.05 -16.81 18.52
C GLU A 185 2.31 -15.47 18.52
N ARG A 186 2.85 -14.48 19.23
CA ARG A 186 2.28 -13.12 19.26
C ARG A 186 2.26 -12.48 17.87
N ALA A 187 3.32 -12.67 17.08
CA ALA A 187 3.37 -12.18 15.71
C ALA A 187 2.35 -12.86 14.80
N ALA A 188 2.19 -14.18 14.90
CA ALA A 188 1.16 -14.91 14.15
C ALA A 188 -0.25 -14.42 14.50
N ALA A 189 -0.57 -14.26 15.78
CA ALA A 189 -1.85 -13.73 16.22
C ALA A 189 -2.10 -12.30 15.67
N ALA A 190 -1.09 -11.44 15.71
CA ALA A 190 -1.20 -10.08 15.19
C ALA A 190 -1.36 -10.04 13.66
N LEU A 191 -0.67 -10.93 12.92
CA LEU A 191 -0.83 -11.09 11.47
C LEU A 191 -2.23 -11.56 11.11
N LYS A 192 -2.77 -12.54 11.85
CA LYS A 192 -4.15 -13.03 11.71
C LYS A 192 -5.17 -11.91 11.87
N GLN A 193 -5.04 -11.15 12.97
CA GLN A 193 -5.91 -10.02 13.25
C GLN A 193 -5.84 -8.98 12.13
N ARG A 194 -4.63 -8.68 11.65
CA ARG A 194 -4.43 -7.73 10.56
C ARG A 194 -5.05 -8.20 9.24
N ARG A 195 -4.99 -9.49 8.94
CA ARG A 195 -5.65 -10.07 7.76
C ARG A 195 -7.17 -9.89 7.84
N ILE A 196 -7.77 -10.24 8.97
CA ILE A 196 -9.22 -10.09 9.19
C ILE A 196 -9.65 -8.63 9.03
N GLU A 197 -8.96 -7.69 9.67
CA GLU A 197 -9.24 -6.26 9.54
C GLU A 197 -9.10 -5.74 8.11
N ARG A 198 -8.14 -6.28 7.35
CA ARG A 198 -7.97 -5.93 5.93
C ARG A 198 -9.14 -6.45 5.11
N GLU A 199 -9.52 -7.71 5.27
CA GLU A 199 -10.64 -8.33 4.56
C GLU A 199 -11.96 -7.60 4.85
N GLU A 200 -12.22 -7.23 6.11
CA GLU A 200 -13.39 -6.45 6.49
C GLU A 200 -13.38 -5.05 5.85
N ARG A 201 -12.23 -4.35 5.89
CA ARG A 201 -12.10 -3.02 5.29
C ARG A 201 -12.26 -3.08 3.77
N GLU A 202 -11.68 -4.08 3.11
CA GLU A 202 -11.82 -4.29 1.67
C GLU A 202 -13.27 -4.57 1.28
N ARG A 203 -13.98 -5.36 2.09
CA ARG A 203 -15.42 -5.62 1.89
C ARG A 203 -16.25 -4.33 2.04
N GLN A 204 -16.03 -3.56 3.09
CA GLN A 204 -16.73 -2.27 3.31
C GLN A 204 -16.41 -1.27 2.20
N TRP A 205 -15.15 -1.19 1.78
CA TRP A 205 -14.74 -0.31 0.69
C TRP A 205 -15.41 -0.71 -0.62
N ALA A 206 -15.44 -2.00 -0.97
CA ALA A 206 -16.08 -2.48 -2.18
C ALA A 206 -17.59 -2.17 -2.20
N GLU A 207 -18.28 -2.31 -1.07
CA GLU A 207 -19.69 -1.97 -0.94
C GLU A 207 -19.94 -0.45 -1.08
N GLU A 208 -19.11 0.37 -0.44
CA GLU A 208 -19.19 1.83 -0.54
C GLU A 208 -18.88 2.32 -1.96
N GLN A 209 -17.87 1.75 -2.63
CA GLN A 209 -17.55 2.07 -4.02
C GLN A 209 -18.72 1.71 -4.94
N ARG A 210 -19.30 0.51 -4.80
CA ARG A 210 -20.46 0.12 -5.59
C ARG A 210 -21.66 1.05 -5.38
N ARG A 211 -21.89 1.49 -4.14
CA ARG A 211 -22.96 2.46 -3.82
C ARG A 211 -22.70 3.81 -4.48
N ARG A 212 -21.46 4.31 -4.43
CA ARG A 212 -21.06 5.57 -5.06
C ARG A 212 -21.18 5.51 -6.58
N GLU A 213 -20.68 4.44 -7.20
CA GLU A 213 -20.77 4.25 -8.65
C GLU A 213 -22.23 4.22 -9.14
N GLU A 214 -23.13 3.53 -8.41
CA GLU A 214 -24.55 3.52 -8.76
C GLU A 214 -25.20 4.89 -8.53
N GLN A 215 -24.85 5.59 -7.46
CA GLN A 215 -25.35 6.95 -7.22
C GLN A 215 -24.89 7.93 -8.31
N GLU A 216 -23.60 7.94 -8.64
CA GLU A 216 -23.04 8.77 -9.72
C GLU A 216 -23.68 8.43 -11.07
N ARG A 217 -23.95 7.15 -11.32
CA ARG A 217 -24.65 6.69 -12.52
C ARG A 217 -26.08 7.25 -12.59
N LEU A 218 -26.84 7.16 -11.50
CA LEU A 218 -28.22 7.69 -11.44
C LEU A 218 -28.22 9.22 -11.57
N GLU A 219 -27.30 9.92 -10.91
CA GLU A 219 -27.16 11.37 -11.00
C GLU A 219 -26.81 11.82 -12.43
N ALA A 220 -25.93 11.10 -13.13
CA ALA A 220 -25.61 11.37 -14.53
C ALA A 220 -26.82 11.17 -15.45
N ILE A 221 -27.61 10.10 -15.22
CA ILE A 221 -28.84 9.84 -15.97
C ILE A 221 -29.85 10.98 -15.76
N ASP A 222 -30.12 11.34 -14.51
CA ASP A 222 -31.11 12.37 -14.16
C ASP A 222 -30.67 13.75 -14.66
N ARG A 223 -29.38 14.06 -14.66
CA ARG A 223 -28.84 15.30 -15.22
C ARG A 223 -29.14 15.43 -16.71
N VAL A 224 -28.85 14.39 -17.49
CA VAL A 224 -29.11 14.38 -18.94
C VAL A 224 -30.61 14.48 -19.23
N ARG A 225 -31.42 13.70 -18.52
CA ARG A 225 -32.89 13.78 -18.61
C ARG A 225 -33.40 15.17 -18.28
N GLY A 226 -32.90 15.76 -17.20
CA GLY A 226 -33.27 17.11 -16.76
C GLY A 226 -32.86 18.19 -17.75
N ALA A 227 -31.70 18.07 -18.39
CA ALA A 227 -31.24 19.01 -19.41
C ALA A 227 -32.13 18.96 -20.66
N LEU A 228 -32.40 17.77 -21.19
CA LEU A 228 -33.28 17.58 -22.35
C LEU A 228 -34.71 18.06 -22.06
N PHE A 229 -35.22 17.77 -20.86
CA PHE A 229 -36.54 18.25 -20.43
C PHE A 229 -36.59 19.80 -20.44
N LYS A 230 -35.57 20.47 -19.92
CA LYS A 230 -35.47 21.93 -19.95
C LYS A 230 -35.39 22.48 -21.37
N GLU A 231 -34.63 21.84 -22.26
CA GLU A 231 -34.53 22.24 -23.67
C GLU A 231 -35.87 22.11 -24.39
N GLN A 232 -36.59 21.00 -24.21
CA GLN A 232 -37.92 20.79 -24.78
C GLN A 232 -38.92 21.83 -24.26
N ALA A 233 -38.95 22.07 -22.95
CA ALA A 233 -39.84 23.06 -22.34
C ALA A 233 -39.56 24.48 -22.89
N SER A 234 -38.29 24.86 -23.01
CA SER A 234 -37.87 26.15 -23.57
C SER A 234 -38.29 26.29 -25.04
N ALA A 235 -38.05 25.26 -25.87
CA ALA A 235 -38.45 25.26 -27.28
C ALA A 235 -39.97 25.37 -27.46
N HIS A 236 -40.75 24.68 -26.63
CA HIS A 236 -42.20 24.79 -26.65
C HIS A 236 -42.68 26.20 -26.23
N GLN A 237 -42.08 26.77 -25.17
CA GLN A 237 -42.41 28.14 -24.74
C GLN A 237 -42.14 29.16 -25.86
N GLN A 238 -41.00 29.05 -26.55
CA GLN A 238 -40.68 29.88 -27.70
C GLN A 238 -41.68 29.72 -28.84
N ALA A 239 -42.09 28.48 -29.15
CA ALA A 239 -43.11 28.21 -30.16
C ALA A 239 -44.44 28.90 -29.84
N ARG A 240 -44.89 28.84 -28.57
CA ARG A 240 -46.12 29.54 -28.15
C ARG A 240 -46.00 31.07 -28.29
N GLN A 241 -44.85 31.64 -27.97
CA GLN A 241 -44.59 33.07 -28.15
C GLN A 241 -44.66 33.47 -29.63
N LEU A 242 -44.05 32.69 -30.52
CA LEU A 242 -44.08 32.94 -31.95
C LEU A 242 -45.49 32.78 -32.55
N GLN A 243 -46.25 31.77 -32.12
CA GLN A 243 -47.68 31.62 -32.47
C GLN A 243 -48.49 32.85 -32.07
N ALA A 244 -48.33 33.32 -30.83
CA ALA A 244 -49.03 34.52 -30.36
C ALA A 244 -48.69 35.76 -31.21
N TYR A 245 -47.43 35.88 -31.65
CA TYR A 245 -47.02 36.95 -32.56
C TYR A 245 -47.65 36.83 -33.96
N ILE A 246 -47.68 35.63 -34.54
CA ILE A 246 -48.34 35.38 -35.83
C ILE A 246 -49.83 35.75 -35.77
N GLU A 247 -50.53 35.35 -34.70
CA GLU A 247 -51.94 35.71 -34.50
C GLU A 247 -52.13 37.23 -34.35
N ALA A 248 -51.21 37.91 -33.67
CA ALA A 248 -51.22 39.37 -33.61
C ALA A 248 -51.02 40.02 -34.99
N VAL A 249 -50.16 39.46 -35.85
CA VAL A 249 -49.98 39.94 -37.24
C VAL A 249 -51.24 39.71 -38.07
N LYS A 250 -51.83 38.51 -38.03
CA LYS A 250 -53.11 38.21 -38.71
C LYS A 250 -54.22 39.17 -38.31
N SER A 251 -54.33 39.49 -37.02
CA SER A 251 -55.37 40.41 -36.52
C SER A 251 -55.22 41.85 -37.03
N ARG A 252 -54.03 42.22 -37.52
CA ARG A 252 -53.71 43.56 -38.05
C ARG A 252 -53.63 43.60 -39.57
N LEU A 253 -53.77 42.46 -40.25
CA LEU A 253 -53.76 42.39 -41.70
C LEU A 253 -55.02 43.08 -42.26
N ILE A 254 -54.81 44.03 -43.17
CA ILE A 254 -55.89 44.75 -43.85
C ILE A 254 -56.11 44.08 -45.21
N THR A 255 -57.29 43.48 -45.39
CA THR A 255 -57.72 42.87 -46.65
C THR A 255 -57.83 43.91 -47.76
N GLY A 256 -57.26 43.62 -48.93
CA GLY A 256 -57.19 44.51 -50.09
C GLY A 256 -56.01 45.49 -50.09
N SER A 257 -55.07 45.37 -49.15
CA SER A 257 -53.85 46.21 -49.13
C SER A 257 -52.82 45.73 -50.16
N GLU A 258 -51.97 46.65 -50.63
CA GLU A 258 -50.93 46.37 -51.63
C GLU A 258 -49.94 45.28 -51.17
N GLN A 259 -49.76 45.13 -49.85
CA GLN A 259 -48.82 44.20 -49.22
C GLN A 259 -49.48 42.89 -48.76
N GLU A 260 -50.78 42.69 -48.96
CA GLU A 260 -51.52 41.54 -48.43
C GLU A 260 -50.91 40.20 -48.87
N ALA A 261 -50.53 40.07 -50.13
CA ALA A 261 -49.94 38.84 -50.67
C ALA A 261 -48.60 38.50 -50.01
N GLU A 262 -47.71 39.49 -49.83
CA GLU A 262 -46.41 39.31 -49.20
C GLU A 262 -46.55 38.95 -47.71
N ILE A 263 -47.47 39.60 -47.00
CA ILE A 263 -47.74 39.31 -45.59
C ILE A 263 -48.34 37.91 -45.44
N GLN A 264 -49.22 37.48 -46.35
CA GLN A 264 -49.82 36.14 -46.32
C GLN A 264 -48.78 35.04 -46.62
N GLU A 265 -47.85 35.30 -47.54
CA GLU A 265 -46.71 34.42 -47.79
C GLU A 265 -45.83 34.30 -46.53
N TRP A 266 -45.54 35.44 -45.88
CA TRP A 266 -44.79 35.45 -44.62
C TRP A 266 -45.50 34.69 -43.49
N ILE A 267 -46.83 34.87 -43.34
CA ILE A 267 -47.64 34.12 -42.35
C ILE A 267 -47.51 32.62 -42.60
N THR A 268 -47.68 32.19 -43.85
CA THR A 268 -47.61 30.76 -44.22
C THR A 268 -46.25 30.17 -43.90
N TRP A 269 -45.16 30.89 -44.22
CA TRP A 269 -43.80 30.49 -43.86
C TRP A 269 -43.60 30.44 -42.33
N ALA A 270 -44.09 31.45 -41.60
CA ALA A 270 -43.92 31.56 -40.16
C ALA A 270 -44.66 30.45 -39.40
N GLU A 271 -45.87 30.10 -39.82
CA GLU A 271 -46.64 28.98 -39.26
C GLU A 271 -45.92 27.64 -39.46
N ASP A 272 -45.40 27.39 -40.67
CA ASP A 272 -44.60 26.21 -40.97
C ASP A 272 -43.28 26.18 -40.17
N TYR A 273 -42.64 27.34 -39.99
CA TYR A 273 -41.46 27.47 -39.12
C TYR A 273 -41.77 27.07 -37.68
N VAL A 274 -42.81 27.64 -37.07
CA VAL A 274 -43.18 27.29 -35.68
C VAL A 274 -43.58 25.83 -35.57
N ARG A 275 -44.33 25.31 -36.55
CA ARG A 275 -44.72 23.90 -36.59
C ARG A 275 -43.50 22.97 -36.51
N ARG A 276 -42.43 23.27 -37.26
CA ARG A 276 -41.19 22.49 -37.24
C ARG A 276 -40.38 22.64 -35.94
N LYS A 277 -40.51 23.76 -35.24
CA LYS A 277 -39.70 24.10 -34.07
C LYS A 277 -40.34 23.69 -32.74
N ASP A 278 -41.67 23.62 -32.66
CA ASP A 278 -42.35 23.11 -31.48
C ASP A 278 -42.08 21.60 -31.32
N PRO A 279 -41.45 21.16 -30.21
CA PRO A 279 -41.16 19.76 -30.00
C PRO A 279 -42.41 18.89 -29.94
N LEU A 280 -43.58 19.43 -29.55
CA LEU A 280 -44.82 18.64 -29.42
C LEU A 280 -45.45 18.28 -30.77
N ASN A 281 -45.11 18.97 -31.85
CA ASN A 281 -45.57 18.61 -33.19
C ASN A 281 -44.89 17.37 -33.77
N ARG A 282 -43.79 16.92 -33.15
CA ARG A 282 -43.06 15.71 -33.53
C ARG A 282 -43.48 14.48 -32.69
N GLY A 283 -44.39 14.67 -31.74
CA GLY A 283 -44.85 13.65 -30.80
C GLY A 283 -44.72 14.08 -29.34
N LEU A 284 -45.29 13.29 -28.43
CA LEU A 284 -45.16 13.53 -26.99
C LEU A 284 -43.77 13.10 -26.50
N PRO A 285 -43.17 13.80 -25.51
CA PRO A 285 -41.92 13.38 -24.90
C PRO A 285 -42.03 11.99 -24.28
N VAL A 286 -40.99 11.16 -24.51
CA VAL A 286 -40.83 9.85 -23.87
C VAL A 286 -39.59 9.92 -22.99
N LEU A 287 -39.66 9.32 -21.79
CA LEU A 287 -38.54 9.28 -20.86
C LEU A 287 -37.35 8.57 -21.53
N LEU A 288 -36.20 9.25 -21.56
CA LEU A 288 -34.98 8.70 -22.14
C LEU A 288 -34.53 7.48 -21.33
N SER A 289 -34.24 6.36 -21.98
CA SER A 289 -33.70 5.17 -21.31
C SER A 289 -32.36 5.47 -20.64
N ASP A 290 -32.03 4.72 -19.58
CA ASP A 290 -30.78 4.88 -18.84
C ASP A 290 -29.55 4.78 -19.76
N GLU A 291 -29.56 3.81 -20.69
CA GLU A 291 -28.48 3.61 -21.65
C GLU A 291 -28.28 4.83 -22.55
N ASN A 292 -29.37 5.39 -23.08
CA ASN A 292 -29.30 6.56 -23.95
C ASN A 292 -28.91 7.82 -23.16
N ALA A 293 -29.37 7.96 -21.92
CA ALA A 293 -28.96 9.05 -21.04
C ALA A 293 -27.45 9.01 -20.77
N LEU A 294 -26.91 7.84 -20.44
CA LEU A 294 -25.47 7.65 -20.25
C LEU A 294 -24.67 7.90 -21.53
N ARG A 295 -25.19 7.53 -22.71
CA ARG A 295 -24.54 7.82 -24.00
C ARG A 295 -24.44 9.32 -24.28
N LEU A 296 -25.44 10.09 -23.88
CA LEU A 296 -25.49 11.55 -24.07
C LEU A 296 -24.80 12.34 -22.96
N ARG A 297 -24.25 11.69 -21.92
CA ARG A 297 -23.62 12.38 -20.77
C ARG A 297 -22.57 13.42 -21.15
N TRP A 298 -21.79 13.17 -22.21
CA TRP A 298 -20.74 14.07 -22.66
C TRP A 298 -21.27 15.39 -23.24
N GLN A 299 -22.52 15.41 -23.69
CA GLN A 299 -23.18 16.63 -24.17
C GLN A 299 -23.66 17.52 -23.02
N PHE A 300 -23.78 16.96 -21.81
CA PHE A 300 -24.24 17.64 -20.61
C PHE A 300 -23.25 17.43 -19.45
N PRO A 301 -22.02 17.97 -19.56
CA PRO A 301 -20.99 17.80 -18.55
C PRO A 301 -21.35 18.46 -17.21
N ASP A 302 -20.71 18.01 -16.14
CA ASP A 302 -20.76 18.67 -14.84
C ASP A 302 -20.27 20.12 -14.96
N ARG A 303 -21.05 21.07 -14.45
CA ARG A 303 -20.72 22.50 -14.37
C ARG A 303 -20.21 22.87 -12.99
#